data_AF-A0A1X1R9B4-F1
#
_entry.id   AF-A0A1X1R9B4-F1
#
_cell.length_a   1.000
_cell.length_b   1.000
_cell.length_c   1.000
_cell.angle_alpha   90.00
_cell.angle_beta   90.00
_cell.angle_gamma   90.00
#
_symmetry.space_group_name_H-M   'P 1'
#
loop_
_entity.id
_entity.type
_entity.pdbx_description
1 polymer ?
#
loop_
_entity_poly.entity_id
_entity_poly.type
_entity_poly.pdbx_seq_one_letter_code
_entity_poly.pdbx_strand_id
1 'polypeptide(L)'
;MKYPEESIADWPLTVAELDPEISPEDAEEAALEELNERLVRAVEGVAHAGGSRIDATLDPDGTLELHSDRSDGPDLILSADEALRLTALMTGGRKLFETALGTLRDLAFLNPGLTITVSEDWDQGSDGELGSKRILTLHYPRGILDYIWYINRIWNPMHGGVLHFRDVAGGTTTEVAAQWNGRYSLDFRVFIDGVRMSWETAYEDRFVRKIIDGLNQYIFRRGLTSGNPLTHGNVTEGLVLVISIRTADPRFALDRWRWEVEIAPEVSNRFAGHFSNWMLENTEVVDEVIERAIESRYELSRVRRVSCRA
;
A
#
# COMPACT_ATOMS: atom_id res chain seq x y z
N MET A 1 -15.72 -2.41 -18.64
CA MET A 1 -16.72 -2.54 -17.56
C MET A 1 -16.90 -1.15 -16.99
N LYS A 2 -18.03 -0.49 -17.27
CA LYS A 2 -18.33 0.86 -16.75
C LYS A 2 -18.82 0.69 -15.32
N TYR A 3 -18.05 1.17 -14.37
CA TYR A 3 -18.42 1.20 -12.95
C TYR A 3 -19.05 2.55 -12.61
N PRO A 4 -19.94 2.63 -11.62
CA PRO A 4 -20.71 3.83 -11.31
C PRO A 4 -19.78 4.97 -10.91
N GLU A 5 -20.13 6.20 -11.27
CA GLU A 5 -19.53 7.40 -10.69
C GLU A 5 -20.00 7.46 -9.23
N GLU A 6 -19.20 6.92 -8.31
CA GLU A 6 -19.45 7.07 -6.87
C GLU A 6 -19.10 8.51 -6.45
N SER A 7 -20.02 9.09 -5.67
CA SER A 7 -19.98 10.46 -5.15
C SER A 7 -18.86 10.59 -4.12
N ILE A 8 -18.24 11.77 -4.08
CA ILE A 8 -17.27 12.20 -3.04
C ILE A 8 -17.81 11.96 -1.60
N ALA A 9 -19.13 11.86 -1.42
CA ALA A 9 -19.80 11.60 -0.15
C ALA A 9 -19.61 10.18 0.43
N ASP A 10 -19.17 9.21 -0.38
CA ASP A 10 -18.94 7.83 0.07
C ASP A 10 -17.48 7.59 0.48
N TRP A 11 -16.71 8.67 0.70
CA TRP A 11 -15.32 8.63 1.13
C TRP A 11 -15.21 8.35 2.63
N PRO A 12 -14.79 7.17 3.11
CA PRO A 12 -14.81 6.93 4.53
C PRO A 12 -13.37 6.96 5.05
N LEU A 13 -13.10 7.81 6.05
CA LEU A 13 -12.18 7.69 7.21
C LEU A 13 -12.23 9.03 7.99
N THR A 14 -12.31 9.12 9.31
CA THR A 14 -11.89 8.13 10.33
C THR A 14 -12.60 8.33 11.67
N VAL A 15 -13.34 9.42 11.89
CA VAL A 15 -13.96 9.69 13.19
C VAL A 15 -15.46 9.38 13.18
N ALA A 16 -16.20 9.71 12.12
CA ALA A 16 -17.67 9.49 12.07
C ALA A 16 -18.11 8.01 11.97
N GLU A 17 -17.29 7.13 11.41
CA GLU A 17 -17.57 5.67 11.38
C GLU A 17 -17.14 4.95 12.66
N LEU A 18 -16.20 5.53 13.42
CA LEU A 18 -15.68 4.99 14.68
C LEU A 18 -16.38 5.58 15.91
N ASP A 19 -16.96 6.77 15.76
CA ASP A 19 -17.79 7.47 16.75
C ASP A 19 -19.04 8.07 16.06
N PRO A 20 -20.21 7.43 16.20
CA PRO A 20 -21.44 7.88 15.56
C PRO A 20 -22.04 9.16 16.17
N GLU A 21 -21.43 9.74 17.21
CA GLU A 21 -21.94 10.94 17.89
C GLU A 21 -21.42 12.27 17.29
N ILE A 22 -20.53 12.21 16.29
CA ILE A 22 -19.88 13.39 15.70
C ILE A 22 -20.72 13.99 14.57
N SER A 23 -20.84 15.33 14.55
CA SER A 23 -21.50 16.08 13.47
C SER A 23 -20.76 15.91 12.14
N PRO A 24 -21.44 15.90 10.98
CA PRO A 24 -20.77 15.84 9.67
C PRO A 24 -19.72 16.94 9.45
N GLU A 25 -19.95 18.15 9.95
CA GLU A 25 -19.01 19.28 9.85
C GLU A 25 -17.76 19.05 10.72
N ASP A 26 -17.95 18.60 11.97
CA ASP A 26 -16.85 18.26 12.88
C ASP A 26 -16.05 17.04 12.38
N ALA A 27 -16.72 16.12 11.68
CA ALA A 27 -16.09 14.96 11.06
C ALA A 27 -15.23 15.34 9.85
N GLU A 28 -15.65 16.34 9.07
CA GLU A 28 -14.87 16.88 7.95
C GLU A 28 -13.62 17.62 8.45
N GLU A 29 -13.76 18.46 9.48
CA GLU A 29 -12.63 19.16 10.12
C GLU A 29 -11.63 18.17 10.73
N ALA A 30 -12.11 17.17 11.47
CA ALA A 30 -11.24 16.15 12.06
C ALA A 30 -10.56 15.25 11.00
N ALA A 31 -11.25 14.95 9.89
CA ALA A 31 -10.65 14.21 8.78
C ALA A 31 -9.54 15.00 8.07
N LEU A 32 -9.70 16.32 7.94
CA LEU A 32 -8.69 17.22 7.41
C LEU A 32 -7.47 17.32 8.34
N GLU A 33 -7.68 17.47 9.65
CA GLU A 33 -6.61 17.50 10.64
C GLU A 33 -5.82 16.18 10.67
N GLU A 34 -6.51 15.04 10.66
CA GLU A 34 -5.88 13.72 10.60
C GLU A 34 -5.13 13.51 9.27
N LEU A 35 -5.72 13.93 8.15
CA LEU A 35 -5.03 13.87 6.87
C LEU A 35 -3.74 14.68 6.90
N ASN A 36 -3.77 15.89 7.46
CA ASN A 36 -2.58 16.72 7.60
C ASN A 36 -1.52 16.03 8.48
N GLU A 37 -1.89 15.50 9.65
CA GLU A 37 -0.94 14.73 10.47
C GLU A 37 -0.37 13.52 9.74
N ARG A 38 -1.20 12.81 8.96
CA ARG A 38 -0.79 11.63 8.20
C ARG A 38 0.13 11.99 7.05
N LEU A 39 -0.12 13.10 6.38
CA LEU A 39 0.76 13.63 5.35
C LEU A 39 2.10 14.01 5.95
N VAL A 40 2.12 14.73 7.08
CA VAL A 40 3.35 15.06 7.82
C VAL A 40 4.12 13.78 8.17
N ARG A 41 3.49 12.78 8.79
CA ARG A 41 4.15 11.52 9.16
C ARG A 41 4.65 10.71 7.97
N ALA A 42 3.85 10.62 6.90
CA ALA A 42 4.24 9.89 5.70
C ALA A 42 5.43 10.55 5.02
N VAL A 43 5.48 11.87 5.05
CA VAL A 43 6.56 12.69 4.52
C VAL A 43 7.82 12.62 5.40
N GLU A 44 7.68 12.66 6.73
CA GLU A 44 8.77 12.37 7.68
C GLU A 44 9.34 10.94 7.48
N GLY A 45 8.49 9.98 7.08
CA GLY A 45 8.90 8.64 6.68
C GLY A 45 9.79 8.63 5.43
N VAL A 46 9.51 9.49 4.43
CA VAL A 46 10.36 9.68 3.24
C VAL A 46 11.74 10.20 3.64
N ALA A 47 11.74 11.20 4.51
CA ALA A 47 12.96 11.81 5.04
C ALA A 47 13.88 10.77 5.69
N HIS A 48 13.32 9.91 6.54
CA HIS A 48 14.09 8.86 7.21
C HIS A 48 14.59 7.76 6.26
N ALA A 49 13.83 7.41 5.23
CA ALA A 49 14.22 6.35 4.27
C ALA A 49 15.38 6.76 3.34
N GLY A 50 15.58 8.06 3.11
CA GLY A 50 16.62 8.60 2.22
C GLY A 50 18.03 8.69 2.83
N GLY A 51 18.17 8.55 4.15
CA GLY A 51 19.47 8.68 4.85
C GLY A 51 20.01 10.11 4.95
N SER A 52 19.26 11.09 4.43
CA SER A 52 19.52 12.53 4.61
C SER A 52 18.73 13.02 5.81
N ARG A 53 19.31 13.94 6.58
CA ARG A 53 18.61 14.56 7.69
C ARG A 53 17.73 15.67 7.11
N ILE A 54 16.49 15.30 6.81
CA ILE A 54 15.52 16.26 6.27
C ILE A 54 14.76 16.89 7.44
N ASP A 55 14.89 18.20 7.61
CA ASP A 55 14.13 18.98 8.58
C ASP A 55 12.78 19.36 7.95
N ALA A 56 11.67 19.12 8.65
CA ALA A 56 10.32 19.42 8.20
C ALA A 56 9.74 20.62 8.96
N THR A 57 9.16 21.58 8.24
CA THR A 57 8.49 22.76 8.79
C THR A 57 7.06 22.78 8.29
N LEU A 58 6.08 22.72 9.20
CA LEU A 58 4.67 22.93 8.87
C LEU A 58 4.30 24.38 9.19
N ASP A 59 4.00 25.15 8.16
CA ASP A 59 3.53 26.52 8.27
C ASP A 59 2.04 26.57 8.71
N PRO A 60 1.62 27.66 9.39
CA PRO A 60 0.24 27.82 9.82
C PRO A 60 -0.81 27.86 8.70
N ASP A 61 -0.37 28.02 7.44
CA ASP A 61 -1.22 28.00 6.25
C ASP A 61 -1.39 26.58 5.66
N GLY A 62 -0.85 25.55 6.32
CA GLY A 62 -0.93 24.16 5.87
C GLY A 62 0.18 23.77 4.87
N THR A 63 1.17 24.63 4.66
CA THR A 63 2.34 24.31 3.84
C THR A 63 3.38 23.54 4.65
N LEU A 64 3.71 22.32 4.22
CA LEU A 64 4.78 21.50 4.76
C LEU A 64 6.04 21.64 3.88
N GLU A 65 7.05 22.34 4.37
CA GLU A 65 8.36 22.46 3.74
C GLU A 65 9.35 21.41 4.27
N LEU A 66 10.14 20.81 3.39
CA LEU A 66 11.19 19.86 3.72
C LEU A 66 12.55 20.37 3.25
N HIS A 67 13.50 20.45 4.16
CA HIS A 67 14.87 20.88 3.89
C HIS A 67 15.82 19.70 4.03
N SER A 68 16.58 19.34 3.00
CA SER A 68 17.78 18.53 3.26
C SER A 68 18.86 19.39 3.88
N ASP A 69 19.87 18.72 4.42
CA ASP A 69 21.07 19.23 5.05
C ASP A 69 21.95 20.16 4.14
N ARG A 70 21.46 20.59 2.97
CA ARG A 70 22.15 21.43 1.98
C ARG A 70 21.67 22.88 1.98
N SER A 71 22.59 23.78 1.64
CA SER A 71 22.60 25.19 2.06
C SER A 71 21.83 26.19 1.17
N ASP A 72 20.95 25.76 0.27
CA ASP A 72 20.15 26.71 -0.56
C ASP A 72 18.77 26.10 -0.91
N GLY A 73 17.74 26.43 -0.13
CA GLY A 73 16.31 26.17 -0.41
C GLY A 73 15.71 24.85 0.11
N PRO A 74 14.37 24.74 0.19
CA PRO A 74 13.68 23.46 0.48
C PRO A 74 13.87 22.49 -0.69
N ASP A 75 13.97 21.19 -0.42
CA ASP A 75 14.05 20.14 -1.46
C ASP A 75 12.64 19.64 -1.87
N LEU A 76 11.66 19.81 -0.99
CA LEU A 76 10.25 19.52 -1.25
C LEU A 76 9.37 20.51 -0.49
N ILE A 77 8.50 21.22 -1.19
CA ILE A 77 7.44 22.05 -0.61
C ILE A 77 6.12 21.35 -0.88
N LEU A 78 5.34 21.06 0.14
CA LEU A 78 4.00 20.52 0.05
C LEU A 78 3.01 21.58 0.52
N SER A 79 2.02 21.93 -0.29
CA SER A 79 0.93 22.82 0.14
C SER A 79 -0.39 22.11 -0.06
N ALA A 80 -1.20 22.03 1.00
CA ALA A 80 -2.55 21.49 0.96
C ALA A 80 -3.56 22.63 0.84
N ASP A 81 -4.49 22.52 -0.10
CA ASP A 81 -5.65 23.41 -0.20
C ASP A 81 -6.89 22.75 0.44
N GLU A 82 -7.88 23.55 0.81
CA GLU A 82 -9.16 23.16 1.44
C GLU A 82 -9.92 22.09 0.63
N ALA A 83 -9.62 21.95 -0.67
CA ALA A 83 -10.21 20.96 -1.56
C ALA A 83 -9.45 19.61 -1.64
N LEU A 84 -8.65 19.24 -0.62
CA LEU A 84 -7.82 18.02 -0.62
C LEU A 84 -6.85 17.96 -1.82
N ARG A 85 -6.31 19.11 -2.20
CA ARG A 85 -5.32 19.21 -3.28
C ARG A 85 -3.96 19.45 -2.66
N LEU A 86 -3.05 18.51 -2.88
CA LEU A 86 -1.65 18.67 -2.49
C LEU A 86 -0.84 19.12 -3.69
N THR A 87 -0.09 20.22 -3.53
CA THR A 87 0.90 20.67 -4.49
C THR A 87 2.28 20.37 -3.93
N ALA A 88 3.05 19.53 -4.62
CA ALA A 88 4.42 19.18 -4.27
C ALA A 88 5.39 19.85 -5.24
N LEU A 89 6.17 20.83 -4.78
CA LEU A 89 7.26 21.43 -5.55
C LEU A 89 8.57 20.78 -5.10
N MET A 90 9.23 20.08 -6.03
CA MET A 90 10.49 19.38 -5.76
C MET A 90 11.66 20.10 -6.42
N THR A 91 12.70 20.32 -5.63
CA THR A 91 13.96 20.97 -5.99
C THR A 91 15.10 20.05 -5.50
N GLY A 92 16.13 19.78 -6.31
CA GLY A 92 17.24 18.89 -5.92
C GLY A 92 17.25 17.50 -6.56
N GLY A 93 18.36 16.74 -6.42
CA GLY A 93 18.82 15.62 -7.28
C GLY A 93 17.84 14.47 -7.65
N ARG A 94 17.98 13.91 -8.87
CA ARG A 94 17.01 12.96 -9.51
C ARG A 94 16.63 11.75 -8.65
N LYS A 95 17.55 11.26 -7.82
CA LYS A 95 17.33 10.10 -6.93
C LYS A 95 16.37 10.40 -5.77
N LEU A 96 16.48 11.61 -5.20
CA LEU A 96 15.57 12.06 -4.14
C LEU A 96 14.15 12.23 -4.72
N PHE A 97 14.06 12.81 -5.92
CA PHE A 97 12.81 12.96 -6.65
C PHE A 97 12.09 11.62 -6.89
N GLU A 98 12.78 10.60 -7.41
CA GLU A 98 12.17 9.29 -7.65
C GLU A 98 11.67 8.63 -6.35
N THR A 99 12.38 8.86 -5.23
CA THR A 99 12.03 8.33 -3.91
C THR A 99 10.79 9.05 -3.34
N ALA A 100 10.80 10.37 -3.32
CA ALA A 100 9.68 11.20 -2.85
C ALA A 100 8.41 10.99 -3.70
N LEU A 101 8.56 10.92 -5.03
CA LEU A 101 7.46 10.62 -5.94
C LEU A 101 6.87 9.21 -5.68
N GLY A 102 7.70 8.26 -5.25
CA GLY A 102 7.26 6.95 -4.81
C GLY A 102 6.27 7.05 -3.64
N THR A 103 6.66 7.76 -2.58
CA THR A 103 5.82 7.90 -1.39
C THR A 103 4.60 8.79 -1.59
N LEU A 104 4.71 9.89 -2.34
CA LEU A 104 3.55 10.70 -2.72
C LEU A 104 2.53 9.87 -3.49
N ARG A 105 3.01 8.96 -4.35
CA ARG A 105 2.12 8.02 -5.04
C ARG A 105 1.48 7.02 -4.09
N ASP A 106 2.22 6.48 -3.13
CA ASP A 106 1.66 5.62 -2.09
C ASP A 106 0.54 6.34 -1.34
N LEU A 107 0.77 7.60 -0.92
CA LEU A 107 -0.24 8.43 -0.26
C LEU A 107 -1.49 8.65 -1.12
N ALA A 108 -1.32 8.92 -2.41
CA ALA A 108 -2.43 9.11 -3.33
C ALA A 108 -3.27 7.82 -3.51
N PHE A 109 -2.65 6.64 -3.45
CA PHE A 109 -3.38 5.37 -3.48
C PHE A 109 -4.08 5.06 -2.15
N LEU A 110 -3.46 5.41 -1.03
CA LEU A 110 -4.00 5.15 0.31
C LEU A 110 -5.10 6.13 0.71
N ASN A 111 -5.23 7.26 0.01
CA ASN A 111 -6.29 8.24 0.24
C ASN A 111 -6.99 8.54 -1.09
N PRO A 112 -7.89 7.66 -1.54
CA PRO A 112 -8.63 7.95 -2.77
C PRO A 112 -9.46 9.24 -2.60
N GLY A 113 -9.63 10.01 -3.67
CA GLY A 113 -10.08 11.40 -3.56
C GLY A 113 -8.96 12.43 -3.40
N LEU A 114 -7.81 12.05 -2.82
CA LEU A 114 -6.64 12.94 -2.77
C LEU A 114 -6.10 13.18 -4.19
N THR A 115 -5.84 14.45 -4.51
CA THR A 115 -5.17 14.82 -5.76
C THR A 115 -3.83 15.46 -5.44
N ILE A 116 -2.74 14.83 -5.84
CA ILE A 116 -1.39 15.35 -5.63
C ILE A 116 -0.82 15.82 -6.97
N THR A 117 -0.54 17.11 -7.09
CA THR A 117 0.17 17.69 -8.24
C THR A 117 1.62 17.88 -7.87
N VAL A 118 2.51 17.11 -8.49
CA VAL A 118 3.96 17.19 -8.31
C VAL A 118 4.57 17.99 -9.46
N SER A 119 5.17 19.13 -9.16
CA SER A 119 5.98 19.91 -10.10
C SER A 119 7.47 19.73 -9.81
N GLU A 120 8.20 19.32 -10.83
CA GLU A 120 9.64 19.16 -10.82
C GLU A 120 10.28 20.43 -11.40
N ASP A 121 11.10 21.12 -10.60
CA ASP A 121 11.85 22.31 -11.03
C ASP A 121 13.36 22.07 -10.85
N TRP A 122 14.03 21.73 -11.95
CA TRP A 122 15.48 21.59 -11.99
C TRP A 122 16.11 22.94 -12.30
N ASP A 123 16.60 23.64 -11.29
CA ASP A 123 17.43 24.81 -11.53
C ASP A 123 18.79 24.33 -12.08
N GLN A 124 18.94 24.42 -13.41
CA GLN A 124 20.11 24.10 -14.22
C GLN A 124 20.73 22.70 -14.00
N GLY A 125 20.49 21.78 -14.94
CA GLY A 125 21.27 20.55 -15.03
C GLY A 125 22.77 20.87 -15.10
N SER A 126 23.59 20.08 -14.41
CA SER A 126 25.05 20.19 -14.36
C SER A 126 25.75 20.12 -15.74
N ASP A 127 25.01 19.88 -16.82
CA ASP A 127 25.49 19.78 -18.20
C ASP A 127 24.83 20.79 -19.17
N GLY A 128 24.18 21.85 -18.68
CA GLY A 128 23.69 22.93 -19.55
C GLY A 128 22.47 22.60 -20.43
N GLU A 129 21.76 21.50 -20.15
CA GLU A 129 20.44 21.25 -20.74
C GLU A 129 19.38 22.15 -20.07
N LEU A 130 18.56 22.83 -20.88
CA LEU A 130 17.43 23.63 -20.42
C LEU A 130 16.52 22.79 -19.53
N GLY A 131 16.33 23.21 -18.27
CA GLY A 131 15.49 22.52 -17.30
C GLY A 131 14.08 22.29 -17.84
N SER A 132 13.68 21.02 -17.96
CA SER A 132 12.32 20.65 -18.30
C SER A 132 11.45 20.69 -17.05
N LYS A 133 10.54 21.66 -16.95
CA LYS A 133 9.49 21.66 -15.92
C LYS A 133 8.51 20.53 -16.20
N ARG A 134 8.48 19.52 -15.34
CA ARG A 134 7.56 18.39 -15.44
C ARG A 134 6.47 18.54 -14.39
N ILE A 135 5.21 18.48 -14.80
CA ILE A 135 4.07 18.45 -13.88
C ILE A 135 3.44 17.06 -13.97
N LEU A 136 3.26 16.41 -12.82
CA LEU A 136 2.64 15.11 -12.67
C LEU A 136 1.42 15.26 -11.76
N THR A 137 0.28 14.72 -12.18
CA THR A 137 -0.90 14.63 -11.31
C THR A 137 -1.11 13.19 -10.90
N LEU A 138 -1.17 12.95 -9.60
CA LEU A 138 -1.45 11.66 -8.96
C LEU A 138 -2.86 11.74 -8.38
N HIS A 139 -3.76 10.96 -8.95
CA HIS A 139 -5.12 10.84 -8.47
C HIS A 139 -5.62 9.43 -8.78
N TYR A 140 -6.03 8.70 -7.74
CA TYR A 140 -6.34 7.28 -7.82
C TYR A 140 -7.65 7.00 -7.10
N PRO A 141 -8.81 7.18 -7.76
CA PRO A 141 -10.12 7.14 -7.10
C PRO A 141 -10.50 5.76 -6.55
N ARG A 142 -9.90 4.66 -7.04
CA ARG A 142 -10.19 3.30 -6.56
C ARG A 142 -9.15 2.81 -5.53
N GLY A 143 -8.21 3.68 -5.15
CA GLY A 143 -7.25 3.43 -4.09
C GLY A 143 -6.33 2.25 -4.25
N ILE A 144 -6.32 1.37 -3.24
CA ILE A 144 -5.42 0.21 -3.26
C ILE A 144 -5.72 -0.75 -4.43
N LEU A 145 -6.93 -0.71 -5.02
CA LEU A 145 -7.21 -1.41 -6.27
C LEU A 145 -6.42 -0.82 -7.45
N ASP A 146 -6.35 0.51 -7.54
CA ASP A 146 -5.52 1.19 -8.53
C ASP A 146 -4.02 0.97 -8.22
N TYR A 147 -3.65 0.78 -6.95
CA TYR A 147 -2.30 0.38 -6.55
C TYR A 147 -1.94 -0.99 -7.15
N ILE A 148 -2.79 -2.01 -6.96
CA ILE A 148 -2.59 -3.34 -7.55
C ILE A 148 -2.46 -3.25 -9.07
N TRP A 149 -3.35 -2.48 -9.72
CA TRP A 149 -3.27 -2.26 -11.17
C TRP A 149 -1.96 -1.59 -11.59
N TYR A 150 -1.51 -0.58 -10.84
CA TYR A 150 -0.25 0.12 -11.08
C TYR A 150 0.98 -0.79 -10.95
N ILE A 151 1.01 -1.71 -9.98
CA ILE A 151 2.09 -2.70 -9.89
C ILE A 151 2.00 -3.67 -11.06
N ASN A 152 0.80 -4.17 -11.38
CA ASN A 152 0.59 -5.23 -12.37
C ASN A 152 0.67 -4.76 -13.83
N ARG A 153 0.70 -3.44 -14.10
CA ARG A 153 0.85 -2.89 -15.47
C ARG A 153 2.09 -3.41 -16.22
N ILE A 154 3.12 -3.84 -15.48
CA ILE A 154 4.39 -4.33 -16.05
C ILE A 154 4.32 -5.85 -16.26
N TRP A 155 3.62 -6.57 -15.39
CA TRP A 155 3.79 -8.01 -15.19
C TRP A 155 2.64 -8.88 -15.70
N ASN A 156 1.60 -8.26 -16.25
CA ASN A 156 0.36 -8.86 -16.73
C ASN A 156 -0.35 -9.71 -15.65
N PRO A 157 -1.53 -9.30 -15.16
CA PRO A 157 -2.25 -10.07 -14.16
C PRO A 157 -2.61 -11.45 -14.72
N MET A 158 -2.54 -12.47 -13.88
CA MET A 158 -2.92 -13.83 -14.28
C MET A 158 -4.42 -13.95 -14.48
N HIS A 159 -5.17 -13.46 -13.50
CA HIS A 159 -6.62 -13.53 -13.44
C HIS A 159 -7.25 -12.14 -13.31
N GLY A 160 -8.50 -12.02 -13.73
CA GLY A 160 -9.23 -10.74 -13.69
C GLY A 160 -9.69 -10.31 -12.29
N GLY A 161 -9.92 -11.26 -11.38
CA GLY A 161 -10.41 -10.97 -10.02
C GLY A 161 -9.33 -10.42 -9.12
N VAL A 162 -9.58 -9.32 -8.39
CA VAL A 162 -8.68 -8.84 -7.33
C VAL A 162 -9.30 -9.24 -5.99
N LEU A 163 -8.52 -9.85 -5.11
CA LEU A 163 -8.92 -10.02 -3.72
C LEU A 163 -8.97 -8.64 -3.10
N HIS A 164 -10.15 -8.16 -2.72
CA HIS A 164 -10.30 -6.87 -2.05
C HIS A 164 -11.35 -6.97 -0.96
N PHE A 165 -11.03 -6.41 0.20
CA PHE A 165 -11.99 -6.19 1.26
C PHE A 165 -11.55 -5.02 2.14
N ARG A 166 -12.54 -4.40 2.77
CA ARG A 166 -12.39 -3.42 3.85
C ARG A 166 -13.12 -3.96 5.07
N ASP A 167 -12.49 -3.88 6.23
CA ASP A 167 -13.04 -4.30 7.52
C ASP A 167 -12.75 -3.24 8.58
N VAL A 168 -13.73 -2.96 9.45
CA VAL A 168 -13.62 -2.03 10.57
C VAL A 168 -14.00 -2.78 11.83
N ALA A 169 -13.01 -3.07 12.68
CA ALA A 169 -13.22 -3.75 13.95
C ALA A 169 -12.02 -3.57 14.90
N GLY A 170 -12.25 -3.69 16.20
CA GLY A 170 -11.18 -3.62 17.22
C GLY A 170 -10.45 -2.28 17.27
N GLY A 171 -11.12 -1.18 16.89
CA GLY A 171 -10.49 0.14 16.80
C GLY A 171 -9.50 0.30 15.64
N THR A 172 -9.51 -0.66 14.69
CA THR A 172 -8.68 -0.61 13.48
C THR A 172 -9.52 -0.78 12.23
N THR A 173 -9.22 0.02 11.22
CA THR A 173 -9.71 -0.16 9.85
C THR A 173 -8.63 -0.86 9.05
N THR A 174 -8.95 -2.02 8.45
CA THR A 174 -8.05 -2.76 7.58
C THR A 174 -8.62 -2.82 6.18
N GLU A 175 -7.81 -2.44 5.21
CA GLU A 175 -8.10 -2.61 3.79
C GLU A 175 -7.01 -3.47 3.16
N VAL A 176 -7.40 -4.50 2.41
CA VAL A 176 -6.45 -5.42 1.76
C VAL A 176 -6.80 -5.56 0.30
N ALA A 177 -5.79 -5.50 -0.56
CA ALA A 177 -5.89 -5.82 -1.97
C ALA A 177 -4.79 -6.80 -2.39
N ALA A 178 -5.13 -7.82 -3.16
CA ALA A 178 -4.16 -8.80 -3.64
C ALA A 178 -4.49 -9.34 -5.03
N GLN A 179 -3.45 -9.65 -5.80
CA GLN A 179 -3.59 -10.28 -7.11
C GLN A 179 -2.30 -11.03 -7.48
N TRP A 180 -2.45 -12.18 -8.14
CA TRP A 180 -1.33 -12.92 -8.72
C TRP A 180 -1.02 -12.43 -10.15
N ASN A 181 0.27 -12.34 -10.47
CA ASN A 181 0.81 -11.94 -11.76
C ASN A 181 1.91 -12.91 -12.23
N GLY A 182 2.48 -12.67 -13.42
CA GLY A 182 3.52 -13.54 -13.99
C GLY A 182 4.93 -13.41 -13.37
N ARG A 183 5.10 -12.69 -12.26
CA ARG A 183 6.41 -12.50 -11.61
C ARG A 183 6.76 -13.75 -10.78
N TYR A 184 8.05 -13.98 -10.56
CA TYR A 184 8.55 -15.09 -9.73
C TYR A 184 8.77 -14.72 -8.26
N SER A 185 8.33 -13.55 -7.82
CA SER A 185 8.58 -13.05 -6.47
C SER A 185 7.36 -12.38 -5.88
N LEU A 186 7.28 -12.42 -4.56
CA LEU A 186 6.32 -11.68 -3.76
C LEU A 186 6.59 -10.17 -3.84
N ASP A 187 5.53 -9.38 -3.97
CA ASP A 187 5.54 -7.93 -3.72
C ASP A 187 4.56 -7.65 -2.59
N PHE A 188 5.07 -7.67 -1.36
CA PHE A 188 4.30 -7.42 -0.15
C PHE A 188 4.49 -5.96 0.27
N ARG A 189 3.40 -5.24 0.56
CA ARG A 189 3.44 -3.87 1.06
C ARG A 189 2.44 -3.71 2.19
N VAL A 190 2.92 -3.30 3.35
CA VAL A 190 2.07 -2.99 4.50
C VAL A 190 2.24 -1.53 4.88
N PHE A 191 1.11 -0.86 5.02
CA PHE A 191 1.00 0.52 5.42
C PHE A 191 0.25 0.60 6.73
N ILE A 192 0.78 1.39 7.66
CA ILE A 192 0.15 1.66 8.95
C ILE A 192 0.00 3.16 9.07
N ASP A 193 -1.23 3.65 9.21
CA ASP A 193 -1.59 5.06 9.26
C ASP A 193 -1.04 5.89 8.09
N GLY A 194 -0.86 5.27 6.92
CA GLY A 194 -0.31 5.91 5.72
C GLY A 194 1.21 5.80 5.55
N VAL A 195 1.92 5.30 6.56
CA VAL A 195 3.37 5.10 6.52
C VAL A 195 3.69 3.70 6.02
N ARG A 196 4.59 3.59 5.03
CA ARG A 196 5.10 2.30 4.58
C ARG A 196 6.07 1.72 5.61
N MET A 197 5.81 0.50 6.06
CA MET A 197 6.70 -0.18 7.00
C MET A 197 7.90 -0.77 6.24
N SER A 198 9.11 -0.53 6.72
CA SER A 198 10.33 -1.07 6.09
C SER A 198 10.70 -2.48 6.56
N TRP A 199 10.02 -3.01 7.59
CA TRP A 199 10.27 -4.34 8.19
C TRP A 199 9.10 -5.30 7.93
N GLU A 200 8.83 -5.54 6.64
CA GLU A 200 7.69 -6.30 6.11
C GLU A 200 7.60 -7.77 6.59
N THR A 201 8.68 -8.36 7.11
CA THR A 201 8.82 -9.82 7.30
C THR A 201 7.81 -10.45 8.27
N ALA A 202 7.54 -9.82 9.43
CA ALA A 202 6.64 -10.41 10.42
C ALA A 202 5.17 -10.40 9.97
N TYR A 203 4.76 -9.35 9.25
CA TYR A 203 3.41 -9.26 8.68
C TYR A 203 3.29 -10.17 7.46
N GLU A 204 4.28 -10.16 6.59
CA GLU A 204 4.37 -11.02 5.42
C GLU A 204 4.15 -12.49 5.80
N ASP A 205 4.96 -13.02 6.71
CA ASP A 205 4.89 -14.42 7.15
C ASP A 205 3.49 -14.79 7.66
N ARG A 206 2.83 -13.88 8.39
CA ARG A 206 1.49 -14.13 8.95
C ARG A 206 0.43 -14.17 7.87
N PHE A 207 0.38 -13.15 7.01
CA PHE A 207 -0.63 -13.06 5.96
C PHE A 207 -0.46 -14.17 4.93
N VAL A 208 0.78 -14.40 4.48
CA VAL A 208 1.09 -15.48 3.56
C VAL A 208 0.71 -16.83 4.16
N ARG A 209 0.99 -17.08 5.45
CA ARG A 209 0.54 -18.30 6.11
C ARG A 209 -0.98 -18.47 6.09
N LYS A 210 -1.74 -17.40 6.32
CA LYS A 210 -3.22 -17.46 6.23
C LYS A 210 -3.70 -17.77 4.82
N ILE A 211 -3.04 -17.22 3.78
CA ILE A 211 -3.34 -17.56 2.39
C ILE A 211 -3.07 -19.05 2.13
N ILE A 212 -1.90 -19.54 2.52
CA ILE A 212 -1.53 -20.96 2.35
C ILE A 212 -2.51 -21.88 3.07
N ASP A 213 -2.84 -21.57 4.33
CA ASP A 213 -3.79 -22.37 5.12
C ASP A 213 -5.18 -22.35 4.49
N GLY A 214 -5.64 -21.20 4.00
CA GLY A 214 -6.92 -21.06 3.30
C GLY A 214 -6.98 -21.87 1.99
N LEU A 215 -5.95 -21.74 1.13
CA LEU A 215 -5.87 -22.49 -0.12
C LEU A 215 -5.78 -24.00 0.12
N ASN A 216 -4.96 -24.45 1.07
CA ASN A 216 -4.88 -25.88 1.41
C ASN A 216 -6.21 -26.43 1.95
N GLN A 217 -6.93 -25.65 2.76
CA GLN A 217 -8.27 -26.04 3.22
C GLN A 217 -9.27 -26.11 2.06
N TYR A 218 -9.22 -25.16 1.12
CA TYR A 218 -10.07 -25.17 -0.08
C TYR A 218 -9.80 -26.41 -0.95
N ILE A 219 -8.54 -26.72 -1.22
CA ILE A 219 -8.09 -27.93 -1.93
C ILE A 219 -8.64 -29.19 -1.26
N PHE A 220 -8.47 -29.30 0.06
CA PHE A 220 -8.94 -30.45 0.83
C PHE A 220 -10.46 -30.63 0.73
N ARG A 221 -11.23 -29.53 0.88
CA ARG A 221 -12.71 -29.57 0.82
C ARG A 221 -13.24 -29.96 -0.57
N ARG A 222 -12.56 -29.59 -1.66
CA ARG A 222 -12.96 -29.96 -3.02
C ARG A 222 -12.48 -31.35 -3.46
N GLY A 223 -11.73 -32.06 -2.61
CA GLY A 223 -11.17 -33.36 -2.98
C GLY A 223 -10.14 -33.27 -4.11
N LEU A 224 -9.57 -32.07 -4.35
CA LEU A 224 -8.50 -31.86 -5.31
C LEU A 224 -7.21 -32.44 -4.69
N THR A 225 -7.02 -33.75 -4.78
CA THR A 225 -5.82 -34.42 -4.23
C THR A 225 -4.57 -34.01 -5.02
N SER A 226 -3.95 -32.90 -4.64
CA SER A 226 -2.74 -32.34 -5.28
C SER A 226 -1.42 -32.98 -4.82
N GLY A 227 -1.49 -34.14 -4.17
CA GLY A 227 -0.36 -34.88 -3.63
C GLY A 227 0.17 -34.29 -2.33
N ASN A 228 0.92 -33.19 -2.42
CA ASN A 228 1.52 -32.49 -1.26
C ASN A 228 0.84 -31.13 -1.00
N PRO A 229 0.80 -30.65 0.24
CA PRO A 229 0.29 -29.31 0.55
C PRO A 229 1.09 -28.23 -0.16
N LEU A 230 0.44 -27.10 -0.45
CA LEU A 230 1.09 -25.90 -0.96
C LEU A 230 2.07 -25.35 0.09
N THR A 231 3.21 -24.85 -0.37
CA THR A 231 4.25 -24.25 0.47
C THR A 231 4.40 -22.77 0.19
N HIS A 232 5.12 -22.05 1.06
CA HIS A 232 5.36 -20.61 0.93
C HIS A 232 5.84 -20.22 -0.47
N GLY A 233 6.94 -20.81 -0.96
CA GLY A 233 7.48 -20.47 -2.27
C GLY A 233 6.57 -20.77 -3.46
N ASN A 234 5.54 -21.59 -3.28
CA ASN A 234 4.58 -21.89 -4.37
C ASN A 234 3.46 -20.86 -4.43
N VAL A 235 3.01 -20.38 -3.28
CA VAL A 235 1.88 -19.45 -3.18
C VAL A 235 2.32 -18.00 -3.36
N THR A 236 3.55 -17.66 -2.96
CA THR A 236 4.05 -16.29 -3.06
C THR A 236 4.60 -15.91 -4.42
N GLU A 237 4.75 -16.88 -5.33
CA GLU A 237 5.19 -16.63 -6.68
C GLU A 237 4.15 -15.77 -7.41
N GLY A 238 4.53 -14.53 -7.73
CA GLY A 238 3.69 -13.60 -8.47
C GLY A 238 2.62 -12.91 -7.64
N LEU A 239 2.56 -13.18 -6.33
CA LEU A 239 1.61 -12.52 -5.44
C LEU A 239 2.02 -11.06 -5.22
N VAL A 240 1.11 -10.15 -5.51
CA VAL A 240 1.15 -8.77 -5.04
C VAL A 240 0.12 -8.63 -3.93
N LEU A 241 0.54 -8.17 -2.76
CA LEU A 241 -0.33 -8.00 -1.60
C LEU A 241 -0.08 -6.62 -0.97
N VAL A 242 -1.10 -5.78 -1.01
CA VAL A 242 -1.10 -4.45 -0.41
C VAL A 242 -2.08 -4.44 0.76
N ILE A 243 -1.60 -4.04 1.93
CA ILE A 243 -2.38 -3.98 3.17
C ILE A 243 -2.27 -2.56 3.73
N SER A 244 -3.41 -1.92 3.97
CA SER A 244 -3.51 -0.65 4.67
C SER A 244 -4.22 -0.87 6.00
N ILE A 245 -3.56 -0.53 7.10
CA ILE A 245 -4.10 -0.57 8.45
C ILE A 245 -4.17 0.86 8.94
N ARG A 246 -5.30 1.25 9.51
CA ARG A 246 -5.48 2.53 10.18
C ARG A 246 -5.99 2.29 11.59
N THR A 247 -5.43 2.97 12.57
CA THR A 247 -5.83 2.83 13.98
C THR A 247 -6.48 4.12 14.49
N ALA A 248 -7.49 3.97 15.34
CA ALA A 248 -8.05 5.09 16.08
C ALA A 248 -7.20 5.48 17.30
N ASP A 249 -6.30 4.61 17.75
CA ASP A 249 -5.55 4.81 18.98
C ASP A 249 -4.15 5.40 18.71
N PRO A 250 -3.92 6.69 19.06
CA PRO A 250 -2.68 7.40 18.76
C PRO A 250 -1.46 6.80 19.47
N ARG A 251 -1.65 5.96 20.50
CA ARG A 251 -0.54 5.31 21.22
C ARG A 251 0.21 4.31 20.35
N PHE A 252 -0.44 3.73 19.36
CA PHE A 252 0.23 2.76 18.50
C PHE A 252 1.25 3.44 17.59
N ALA A 253 1.02 4.68 17.14
CA ALA A 253 1.96 5.42 16.28
C ALA A 253 3.40 5.48 16.82
N LEU A 254 3.62 5.35 18.13
CA LEU A 254 4.91 5.49 18.80
C LEU A 254 5.57 4.18 19.26
N ASP A 255 4.83 3.05 19.30
CA ASP A 255 5.35 1.79 19.88
C ASP A 255 5.30 0.61 18.89
N ARG A 256 6.44 0.42 18.20
CA ARG A 256 6.68 -0.68 17.24
C ARG A 256 6.35 -2.06 17.81
N TRP A 257 6.62 -2.30 19.10
CA TRP A 257 6.43 -3.62 19.71
C TRP A 257 4.95 -3.99 19.82
N ARG A 258 4.11 -3.00 20.12
CA ARG A 258 2.66 -3.20 20.26
C ARG A 258 1.99 -3.53 18.92
N TRP A 259 2.47 -2.96 17.81
CA TRP A 259 1.97 -3.30 16.47
C TRP A 259 2.15 -4.79 16.14
N GLU A 260 3.36 -5.31 16.34
CA GLU A 260 3.67 -6.71 15.99
C GLU A 260 2.97 -7.73 16.90
N VAL A 261 2.78 -7.38 18.18
CA VAL A 261 2.26 -8.30 19.19
C VAL A 261 0.73 -8.24 19.29
N GLU A 262 0.12 -7.07 19.15
CA GLU A 262 -1.33 -6.87 19.38
C GLU A 262 -2.09 -6.83 18.05
N ILE A 263 -1.65 -6.02 17.09
CA ILE A 263 -2.43 -5.71 15.89
C ILE A 263 -2.23 -6.76 14.78
N ALA A 264 -1.00 -7.19 14.52
CA ALA A 264 -0.73 -8.16 13.46
C ALA A 264 -1.51 -9.50 13.59
N PRO A 265 -1.62 -10.12 14.79
CA PRO A 265 -2.41 -11.33 14.95
C PRO A 265 -3.92 -11.12 14.73
N GLU A 266 -4.46 -10.00 15.23
CA GLU A 266 -5.87 -9.67 15.06
C GLU A 266 -6.21 -9.46 13.58
N VAL A 267 -5.49 -8.58 12.90
CA VAL A 267 -5.73 -8.24 11.49
C VAL A 267 -5.58 -9.48 10.60
N SER A 268 -4.54 -10.28 10.79
CA SER A 268 -4.33 -11.50 9.98
C SER A 268 -5.42 -12.56 10.22
N ASN A 269 -5.99 -12.66 11.44
CA ASN A 269 -7.10 -13.56 11.70
C ASN A 269 -8.39 -13.11 10.99
N ARG A 270 -8.68 -11.80 10.98
CA ARG A 270 -9.82 -11.25 10.24
C ARG A 270 -9.66 -11.46 8.74
N PHE A 271 -8.45 -11.20 8.22
CA PHE A 271 -8.10 -11.49 6.82
C PHE A 271 -8.45 -12.93 6.44
N ALA A 272 -8.14 -13.91 7.29
CA ALA A 272 -8.43 -15.32 6.98
C ALA A 272 -9.93 -15.60 6.77
N GLY A 273 -10.80 -14.91 7.52
CA GLY A 273 -12.25 -14.98 7.33
C GLY A 273 -12.71 -14.39 6.00
N HIS A 274 -12.29 -13.16 5.70
CA HIS A 274 -12.61 -12.51 4.43
C HIS A 274 -12.04 -13.27 3.23
N PHE A 275 -10.81 -13.74 3.32
CA PHE A 275 -10.17 -14.55 2.28
C PHE A 275 -10.95 -15.84 2.03
N SER A 276 -11.44 -16.50 3.08
CA SER A 276 -12.27 -17.70 2.95
C SER A 276 -13.57 -17.42 2.21
N ASN A 277 -14.25 -16.29 2.50
CA ASN A 277 -15.47 -15.90 1.81
C ASN A 277 -15.20 -15.54 0.34
N TRP A 278 -14.17 -14.73 0.10
CA TRP A 278 -13.76 -14.35 -1.25
C TRP A 278 -13.45 -15.57 -2.14
N MET A 279 -12.79 -16.59 -1.59
CA MET A 279 -12.50 -17.82 -2.33
C MET A 279 -13.78 -18.58 -2.74
N LEU A 280 -14.83 -18.54 -1.92
CA LEU A 280 -16.11 -19.18 -2.23
C LEU A 280 -16.87 -18.42 -3.33
N GLU A 281 -16.69 -17.10 -3.40
CA GLU A 281 -17.30 -16.25 -4.42
C GLU A 281 -16.53 -16.29 -5.75
N ASN A 282 -15.21 -16.56 -5.71
CA ASN A 282 -14.31 -16.47 -6.86
C ASN A 282 -13.64 -17.81 -7.19
N THR A 283 -14.40 -18.90 -7.26
CA THR A 283 -13.82 -20.26 -7.40
C THR A 283 -12.96 -20.43 -8.64
N GLU A 284 -13.31 -19.81 -9.77
CA GLU A 284 -12.53 -19.89 -11.02
C GLU A 284 -11.13 -19.30 -10.85
N VAL A 285 -11.04 -18.14 -10.19
CA VAL A 285 -9.77 -17.48 -9.89
C VAL A 285 -8.93 -18.31 -8.93
N VAL A 286 -9.56 -18.88 -7.90
CA VAL A 286 -8.87 -19.70 -6.90
C VAL A 286 -8.32 -20.97 -7.52
N ASP A 287 -9.07 -21.62 -8.41
CA ASP A 287 -8.63 -22.82 -9.11
C ASP A 287 -7.39 -22.50 -10.00
N GLU A 288 -7.39 -21.38 -10.72
CA GLU A 288 -6.25 -20.92 -11.52
C GLU A 288 -5.00 -20.65 -10.67
N VAL A 289 -5.16 -19.98 -9.52
CA VAL A 289 -4.07 -19.73 -8.56
C VAL A 289 -3.49 -21.04 -8.02
N ILE A 290 -4.35 -22.03 -7.71
CA ILE A 290 -3.92 -23.34 -7.21
C ILE A 290 -3.14 -24.11 -8.29
N GLU A 291 -3.63 -24.12 -9.52
CA GLU A 291 -2.95 -24.77 -10.65
C GLU A 291 -1.55 -24.19 -10.84
N ARG A 292 -1.41 -22.86 -10.83
CA ARG A 292 -0.10 -22.20 -10.92
C ARG A 292 0.81 -22.54 -9.75
N ALA A 293 0.30 -22.53 -8.52
CA ALA A 293 1.10 -22.88 -7.35
C ALA A 293 1.63 -24.33 -7.44
N ILE A 294 0.84 -25.24 -8.02
CA ILE A 294 1.25 -26.61 -8.28
C ILE A 294 2.34 -26.67 -9.37
N GLU A 295 2.24 -25.90 -10.45
CA GLU A 295 3.27 -25.81 -11.49
C GLU A 295 4.60 -25.29 -10.94
N SER A 296 4.57 -24.17 -10.20
CA SER A 296 5.72 -23.58 -9.51
C SER A 296 6.50 -24.63 -8.69
N ARG A 297 5.77 -25.48 -7.95
CA ARG A 297 6.35 -26.58 -7.17
C ARG A 297 7.14 -27.56 -8.03
N TYR A 298 6.62 -27.91 -9.21
CA TYR A 298 7.32 -28.81 -10.12
C TYR A 298 8.61 -28.19 -10.67
N GLU A 299 8.59 -26.91 -11.02
CA GLU A 299 9.77 -26.17 -11.50
C GLU A 299 10.87 -26.12 -10.43
N LEU A 300 10.53 -25.74 -9.19
CA LEU A 300 11.48 -25.72 -8.07
C LEU A 300 12.07 -27.12 -7.78
N SER A 301 11.26 -28.17 -7.89
CA SER A 301 11.74 -29.56 -7.72
C SER A 301 12.69 -30.04 -8.81
N ARG A 302 12.57 -29.48 -10.03
CA ARG A 302 13.48 -29.76 -11.16
C ARG A 302 14.81 -29.04 -10.96
N VAL A 303 14.78 -27.76 -10.61
CA VAL A 303 16.00 -26.97 -10.34
C VAL A 303 16.83 -27.59 -9.22
N ARG A 304 16.20 -27.99 -8.11
CA ARG A 304 16.89 -28.68 -6.99
C ARG A 304 17.54 -30.00 -7.41
N ARG A 305 16.90 -30.79 -8.28
CA ARG A 305 17.45 -32.06 -8.77
C ARG A 305 18.66 -31.88 -9.70
N VAL A 306 18.70 -30.80 -10.46
CA VAL A 306 19.84 -30.46 -11.32
C VAL A 306 21.01 -29.95 -10.47
N SER A 307 20.75 -29.11 -9.46
CA SER A 307 21.78 -28.58 -8.55
C SER A 307 22.43 -29.64 -7.66
N CYS A 308 21.76 -30.74 -7.31
CA CYS A 308 22.36 -31.85 -6.56
C CYS A 308 23.15 -32.86 -7.42
N ARG A 309 23.14 -32.69 -8.76
CA ARG A 309 23.87 -33.57 -9.70
C ARG A 309 25.11 -32.92 -10.32
N ALA A 310 25.36 -31.64 -10.04
CA ALA A 310 26.58 -30.91 -10.39
C ALA A 310 27.52 -30.86 -9.18
#